data_AF-A0A1M5SWN4-F1
#
_entry.id   AF-A0A1M5SWN4-F1
#
_cell.length_a   1.000
_cell.length_b   1.000
_cell.length_c   1.000
_cell.angle_alpha   90.00
_cell.angle_beta   90.00
_cell.angle_gamma   90.00
#
_symmetry.space_group_name_H-M   'P 1'
#
loop_
_entity.id
_entity.type
_entity.pdbx_description
1 polymer ?
#
loop_
_entity_poly.entity_id
_entity_poly.type
_entity_poly.pdbx_seq_one_letter_code
_entity_poly.pdbx_strand_id
1 'polypeptide(L)'
;MTRSTRPATGRTARRLRRLGATGAVIAALWLLFPALAAADTSSATARAATVGVAGAAAVDSGQAAAANDGSGGEGDQGGEYRLSVLGSQSLVTSGVLAQHAIAYRNGSSAACAGLVGSGGSLTVESDRSCTVRAGTSGGIVIALTPLVKIRADAIVASCTATSDGRTSARAQLLNAAVYTTVGLVTTHVDLAAAPGVGTSVSVPAVATLGLNAQTQPKGPGSIAADALTVSLLSGTAQATVASVTCGPNALVLPTPALPVPGLLFAAPLLAVAGWLGARRWRRTVAGTAT
;
A
#
# COMPACT_ATOMS: atom_id res chain seq x y z
N MET A 1 -75.77 -69.04 -20.03
CA MET A 1 -74.94 -69.94 -19.20
C MET A 1 -73.55 -70.07 -19.83
N THR A 2 -72.56 -70.55 -19.06
CA THR A 2 -71.31 -71.23 -19.49
C THR A 2 -70.35 -70.61 -20.53
N ARG A 3 -69.13 -70.29 -20.04
CA ARG A 3 -67.80 -70.40 -20.71
C ARG A 3 -67.50 -69.42 -21.88
N SER A 4 -66.24 -69.11 -22.25
CA SER A 4 -64.94 -69.66 -21.77
C SER A 4 -63.75 -68.66 -21.78
N THR A 5 -62.82 -68.85 -20.84
CA THR A 5 -61.34 -68.66 -20.89
C THR A 5 -60.62 -67.40 -21.42
N ARG A 6 -59.64 -66.95 -20.63
CA ARG A 6 -58.50 -66.02 -20.89
C ARG A 6 -57.37 -66.77 -21.67
N PRO A 7 -56.14 -66.25 -21.94
CA PRO A 7 -55.50 -64.92 -21.71
C PRO A 7 -54.95 -64.32 -23.06
N ALA A 8 -53.79 -63.65 -23.29
CA ALA A 8 -52.60 -63.29 -22.50
C ALA A 8 -51.74 -62.11 -23.04
N THR A 9 -51.01 -61.47 -22.11
CA THR A 9 -49.69 -60.77 -22.21
C THR A 9 -49.08 -60.30 -23.56
N GLY A 10 -48.87 -58.99 -23.69
CA GLY A 10 -47.89 -58.35 -24.60
C GLY A 10 -46.97 -57.35 -23.85
N ARG A 11 -45.72 -57.73 -23.60
CA ARG A 11 -44.78 -57.04 -22.69
C ARG A 11 -44.00 -55.88 -23.33
N THR A 12 -43.97 -54.73 -22.65
CA THR A 12 -42.83 -53.80 -22.46
C THR A 12 -41.85 -53.49 -23.61
N ALA A 13 -41.92 -52.24 -24.12
CA ALA A 13 -40.78 -51.52 -24.71
C ALA A 13 -40.92 -49.99 -24.46
N ARG A 14 -40.84 -49.52 -23.23
CA ARG A 14 -39.61 -48.92 -22.65
C ARG A 14 -38.63 -48.28 -23.65
N ARG A 15 -38.48 -46.94 -23.49
CA ARG A 15 -37.29 -46.10 -23.80
C ARG A 15 -36.92 -45.91 -25.28
N LEU A 16 -37.03 -44.65 -25.75
CA LEU A 16 -35.90 -43.88 -26.31
C LEU A 16 -36.17 -42.36 -26.55
N ARG A 17 -36.91 -41.69 -25.66
CA ARG A 17 -36.95 -40.20 -25.60
C ARG A 17 -35.64 -39.59 -25.03
N ARG A 18 -34.48 -39.93 -25.60
CA ARG A 18 -33.17 -39.30 -25.33
C ARG A 18 -32.25 -39.46 -26.55
N LEU A 19 -32.02 -38.37 -27.30
CA LEU A 19 -30.79 -38.05 -28.07
C LEU A 19 -31.02 -36.79 -28.95
N GLY A 20 -30.87 -35.61 -28.36
CA GLY A 20 -31.15 -34.34 -29.06
C GLY A 20 -30.67 -33.07 -28.33
N ALA A 21 -29.78 -33.19 -27.34
CA ALA A 21 -29.33 -32.10 -26.48
C ALA A 21 -27.81 -32.11 -26.25
N THR A 22 -27.04 -32.41 -27.31
CA THR A 22 -25.57 -32.44 -27.31
C THR A 22 -25.06 -31.52 -28.41
N GLY A 23 -24.84 -30.24 -28.06
CA GLY A 23 -24.45 -29.21 -29.03
C GLY A 23 -24.37 -27.77 -28.51
N ALA A 24 -24.64 -27.50 -27.22
CA ALA A 24 -24.65 -26.15 -26.65
C ALA A 24 -23.86 -26.01 -25.31
N VAL A 25 -23.16 -27.05 -24.86
CA VAL A 25 -22.52 -27.07 -23.53
C VAL A 25 -21.10 -26.47 -23.55
N ILE A 26 -20.34 -26.65 -24.65
CA ILE A 26 -18.94 -26.21 -24.73
C ILE A 26 -18.82 -24.67 -24.71
N ALA A 27 -19.80 -23.96 -25.27
CA ALA A 27 -19.83 -22.48 -25.24
C ALA A 27 -20.11 -21.91 -23.84
N ALA A 28 -20.86 -22.63 -22.99
CA ALA A 28 -21.21 -22.15 -21.64
C ALA A 28 -20.04 -22.26 -20.65
N LEU A 29 -19.13 -23.22 -20.84
CA LEU A 29 -17.98 -23.44 -19.96
C LEU A 29 -16.93 -22.31 -20.02
N TRP A 30 -16.85 -21.55 -21.12
CA TRP A 30 -15.93 -20.41 -21.23
C TRP A 30 -16.45 -19.13 -20.55
N LEU A 31 -17.74 -19.06 -20.19
CA LEU A 31 -18.32 -17.96 -19.41
C LEU A 31 -18.15 -18.15 -17.88
N LEU A 32 -17.51 -19.24 -17.46
CA LEU A 32 -17.26 -19.57 -16.04
C LEU A 32 -15.82 -19.32 -15.60
N PHE A 33 -14.94 -18.82 -16.47
CA PHE A 33 -13.71 -18.20 -16.02
C PHE A 33 -14.05 -16.85 -15.39
N PRO A 34 -13.83 -16.64 -14.07
CA PRO A 34 -13.91 -15.31 -13.53
C PRO A 34 -12.84 -14.48 -14.25
N ALA A 35 -13.24 -13.38 -14.86
CA ALA A 35 -12.28 -12.34 -15.20
C ALA A 35 -11.61 -11.96 -13.88
N LEU A 36 -10.29 -12.16 -13.80
CA LEU A 36 -9.50 -11.62 -12.71
C LEU A 36 -9.48 -10.10 -12.90
N ALA A 37 -10.53 -9.45 -12.39
CA ALA A 37 -10.54 -8.04 -12.06
C ALA A 37 -9.49 -7.85 -10.96
N ALA A 38 -8.23 -7.82 -11.38
CA ALA A 38 -7.12 -7.42 -10.53
C ALA A 38 -7.49 -6.04 -9.97
N ALA A 39 -7.44 -5.93 -8.65
CA ALA A 39 -7.97 -4.80 -7.92
C ALA A 39 -6.87 -3.79 -7.63
N ASP A 40 -7.26 -2.57 -7.24
CA ASP A 40 -6.33 -1.47 -7.07
C ASP A 40 -5.35 -1.75 -5.91
N THR A 41 -4.07 -1.90 -6.25
CA THR A 41 -3.04 -2.21 -5.27
C THR A 41 -2.55 -0.93 -4.58
N SER A 42 -2.21 -1.05 -3.30
CA SER A 42 -1.62 0.06 -2.55
C SER A 42 -0.57 -0.41 -1.55
N SER A 43 0.40 0.46 -1.26
CA SER A 43 1.41 0.20 -0.23
C SER A 43 1.85 1.48 0.48
N ALA A 44 2.18 1.34 1.76
CA ALA A 44 2.72 2.40 2.61
C ALA A 44 3.69 1.81 3.63
N THR A 45 4.76 2.54 3.95
CA THR A 45 5.64 2.20 5.08
C THR A 45 6.07 3.44 5.84
N ALA A 46 6.20 3.29 7.16
CA ALA A 46 6.61 4.34 8.09
C ALA A 46 7.72 3.81 9.01
N ARG A 47 8.75 4.62 9.25
CA ARG A 47 9.94 4.27 10.03
C ARG A 47 10.40 5.50 10.83
N ALA A 48 10.23 5.45 12.14
CA ALA A 48 10.40 6.61 13.01
C ALA A 48 11.87 7.07 13.17
N ALA A 49 12.85 6.17 13.20
CA ALA A 49 14.27 6.53 13.22
C ALA A 49 15.21 5.42 12.73
N THR A 50 16.31 5.81 12.09
CA THR A 50 17.49 4.98 11.82
C THR A 50 18.77 5.71 12.23
N VAL A 51 19.76 4.96 12.71
CA VAL A 51 21.07 5.48 13.12
C VAL A 51 22.15 4.52 12.64
N GLY A 52 22.95 4.95 11.67
CA GLY A 52 24.17 4.28 11.23
C GLY A 52 25.40 4.92 11.86
N VAL A 53 26.30 4.13 12.45
CA VAL A 53 27.60 4.57 12.94
C VAL A 53 28.68 3.74 12.24
N ALA A 54 29.73 4.39 11.76
CA ALA A 54 30.81 3.73 11.02
C ALA A 54 31.49 2.66 11.89
N GLY A 55 31.51 1.42 11.41
CA GLY A 55 32.05 0.26 12.13
C GLY A 55 31.08 -0.42 13.11
N ALA A 56 29.82 0.03 13.21
CA ALA A 56 28.78 -0.61 14.01
C ALA A 56 27.60 -1.09 13.15
N ALA A 57 26.78 -1.98 13.71
CA ALA A 57 25.48 -2.30 13.12
C ALA A 57 24.56 -1.07 13.19
N ALA A 58 23.79 -0.83 12.13
CA ALA A 58 22.78 0.22 12.13
C ALA A 58 21.65 -0.12 13.12
N VAL A 59 21.20 0.89 13.87
CA VAL A 59 20.13 0.78 14.86
C VAL A 59 18.87 1.40 14.28
N ASP A 60 17.71 0.78 14.55
CA ASP A 60 16.48 1.01 13.77
C ASP A 60 15.24 0.96 14.67
N SER A 61 14.23 1.78 14.37
CA SER A 61 12.93 1.78 15.05
C SER A 61 12.03 0.59 14.69
N GLY A 62 12.48 -0.29 13.80
CA GLY A 62 11.60 -1.13 13.00
C GLY A 62 10.87 -0.30 11.94
N GLN A 63 10.06 -0.97 11.13
CA GLN A 63 9.29 -0.39 10.04
C GLN A 63 7.84 -0.88 10.13
N ALA A 64 6.89 0.03 10.27
CA ALA A 64 5.48 -0.26 10.01
C ALA A 64 5.29 -0.34 8.50
N ALA A 65 4.62 -1.38 8.00
CA ALA A 65 4.43 -1.61 6.58
C ALA A 65 3.03 -2.17 6.31
N ALA A 66 2.24 -1.44 5.54
CA ALA A 66 0.91 -1.85 5.09
C ALA A 66 0.89 -2.05 3.58
N ALA A 67 0.18 -3.08 3.13
CA ALA A 67 -0.04 -3.37 1.72
C ALA A 67 -1.48 -3.86 1.51
N ASN A 68 -2.04 -3.59 0.34
CA ASN A 68 -3.36 -4.02 -0.09
C ASN A 68 -3.28 -4.50 -1.54
N ASP A 69 -3.85 -5.66 -1.84
CA ASP A 69 -4.01 -6.18 -3.20
C ASP A 69 -5.39 -5.87 -3.81
N GLY A 70 -6.21 -5.11 -3.08
CA GLY A 70 -7.58 -4.74 -3.42
C GLY A 70 -8.61 -5.86 -3.27
N SER A 71 -8.20 -7.07 -2.87
CA SER A 71 -9.10 -8.21 -2.62
C SER A 71 -9.56 -8.32 -1.16
N GLY A 72 -8.83 -7.70 -0.23
CA GLY A 72 -9.06 -7.79 1.21
C GLY A 72 -9.69 -6.57 1.88
N GLY A 73 -9.64 -6.56 3.21
CA GLY A 73 -9.89 -5.36 4.03
C GLY A 73 -8.77 -4.34 3.90
N GLU A 74 -8.85 -3.24 4.66
CA GLU A 74 -7.79 -2.22 4.69
C GLU A 74 -6.60 -2.72 5.50
N GLY A 75 -5.39 -2.53 4.99
CA GLY A 75 -4.16 -2.88 5.69
C GLY A 75 -3.74 -1.74 6.58
N ASP A 76 -3.75 -1.94 7.90
CA ASP A 76 -3.33 -0.96 8.90
C ASP A 76 -2.20 -1.56 9.76
N GLN A 77 -1.11 -0.83 9.92
CA GLN A 77 -0.01 -1.13 10.84
C GLN A 77 0.46 0.14 11.54
N GLY A 78 0.16 0.26 12.84
CA GLY A 78 0.61 1.35 13.71
C GLY A 78 1.32 0.84 14.95
N GLY A 79 2.30 1.59 15.46
CA GLY A 79 2.99 1.27 16.69
C GLY A 79 3.77 2.44 17.30
N GLU A 80 3.71 2.55 18.63
CA GLU A 80 4.54 3.44 19.43
C GLU A 80 5.67 2.65 20.10
N TYR A 81 6.90 2.97 19.73
CA TYR A 81 8.11 2.33 20.22
C TYR A 81 8.81 3.29 21.19
N ARG A 82 9.12 2.80 22.39
CA ARG A 82 9.93 3.58 23.33
C ARG A 82 11.39 3.56 22.87
N LEU A 83 12.00 4.75 22.87
CA LEU A 83 13.37 5.00 22.39
C LEU A 83 14.43 4.05 22.98
N SER A 84 14.18 3.49 24.18
CA SER A 84 14.96 2.44 24.84
C SER A 84 15.28 1.21 23.98
N VAL A 85 14.51 0.96 22.90
CA VAL A 85 14.77 -0.12 21.93
C VAL A 85 16.05 0.11 21.11
N LEU A 86 16.52 1.36 20.97
CA LEU A 86 17.77 1.69 20.27
C LEU A 86 19.03 1.49 21.13
N GLY A 87 18.89 0.85 22.30
CA GLY A 87 20.01 0.53 23.20
C GLY A 87 20.59 1.74 23.93
N SER A 88 21.78 1.57 24.49
CA SER A 88 22.49 2.57 25.31
C SER A 88 23.18 3.70 24.51
N GLN A 89 22.71 3.96 23.28
CA GLN A 89 23.24 5.02 22.40
C GLN A 89 22.84 6.40 22.95
N SER A 90 23.81 7.26 23.25
CA SER A 90 23.57 8.61 23.80
C SER A 90 23.01 9.63 22.79
N LEU A 91 22.89 9.24 21.51
CA LEU A 91 22.54 10.13 20.39
C LEU A 91 21.13 10.72 20.49
N VAL A 92 20.17 10.01 21.09
CA VAL A 92 18.80 10.53 21.31
C VAL A 92 18.41 10.28 22.75
N THR A 93 18.09 11.33 23.51
CA THR A 93 17.92 11.27 24.97
C THR A 93 16.46 11.16 25.41
N SER A 94 15.52 11.69 24.62
CA SER A 94 14.09 11.72 24.97
C SER A 94 13.20 11.63 23.73
N GLY A 95 12.04 10.99 23.92
CA GLY A 95 10.95 10.94 22.94
C GLY A 95 10.24 9.58 22.86
N VAL A 96 9.15 9.56 22.09
CA VAL A 96 8.45 8.36 21.62
C VAL A 96 8.64 8.28 20.10
N LEU A 97 8.94 7.09 19.59
CA LEU A 97 9.02 6.81 18.16
C LEU A 97 7.65 6.27 17.71
N ALA A 98 6.91 7.06 16.94
CA ALA A 98 5.59 6.69 16.46
C ALA A 98 5.63 6.47 14.94
N GLN A 99 5.09 5.35 14.48
CA GLN A 99 5.07 5.00 13.06
C GLN A 99 3.75 4.29 12.72
N HIS A 100 3.07 4.78 11.68
CA HIS A 100 1.75 4.35 11.27
C HIS A 100 1.64 4.38 9.74
N ALA A 101 1.25 3.25 9.14
CA ALA A 101 1.09 3.09 7.70
C ALA A 101 -0.25 2.42 7.39
N ILE A 102 -0.99 2.96 6.42
CA ILE A 102 -2.28 2.43 5.98
C ILE A 102 -2.31 2.26 4.44
N ALA A 103 -2.80 1.10 3.99
CA ALA A 103 -3.00 0.73 2.60
C ALA A 103 -4.48 0.43 2.35
N TYR A 104 -5.17 1.38 1.69
CA TYR A 104 -6.61 1.34 1.46
C TYR A 104 -6.95 0.51 0.21
N ARG A 105 -8.12 -0.14 0.26
CA ARG A 105 -8.72 -1.00 -0.78
C ARG A 105 -9.16 -0.29 -2.09
N ASN A 106 -8.77 0.97 -2.27
CA ASN A 106 -9.11 1.83 -3.41
C ASN A 106 -7.85 2.36 -4.13
N GLY A 107 -6.73 1.66 -3.96
CA GLY A 107 -5.41 2.09 -4.45
C GLY A 107 -4.91 3.39 -3.83
N SER A 108 -5.39 3.78 -2.64
CA SER A 108 -4.80 4.88 -1.87
C SER A 108 -3.93 4.34 -0.75
N SER A 109 -2.93 5.11 -0.33
CA SER A 109 -2.11 4.78 0.84
C SER A 109 -1.61 6.04 1.55
N ALA A 110 -1.30 5.89 2.83
CA ALA A 110 -0.85 6.98 3.70
C ALA A 110 0.18 6.44 4.70
N ALA A 111 1.18 7.26 5.02
CA ALA A 111 2.16 6.91 6.05
C ALA A 111 2.57 8.15 6.85
N CYS A 112 2.65 7.96 8.16
CA CYS A 112 3.08 8.95 9.14
C CYS A 112 4.20 8.33 9.97
N ALA A 113 5.35 8.98 10.03
CA ALA A 113 6.44 8.60 10.92
C ALA A 113 6.85 9.82 11.75
N GLY A 114 7.25 9.60 13.00
CA GLY A 114 7.62 10.69 13.88
C GLY A 114 8.46 10.29 15.08
N LEU A 115 9.31 11.22 15.49
CA LEU A 115 9.83 11.29 16.84
C LEU A 115 9.07 12.44 17.53
N VAL A 116 8.42 12.16 18.66
CA VAL A 116 7.60 13.12 19.41
C VAL A 116 8.05 13.21 20.87
N GLY A 117 7.79 14.33 21.54
CA GLY A 117 8.06 14.49 22.98
C GLY A 117 7.38 13.44 23.86
N SER A 118 7.87 13.26 25.09
CA SER A 118 7.41 12.20 26.01
C SER A 118 5.91 12.29 26.31
N GLY A 119 5.18 11.20 26.05
CA GLY A 119 3.71 11.15 26.19
C GLY A 119 2.94 11.79 25.03
N GLY A 120 3.63 12.13 23.93
CA GLY A 120 3.01 12.47 22.66
C GLY A 120 2.70 11.22 21.82
N SER A 121 1.81 11.37 20.86
CA SER A 121 1.36 10.31 19.94
C SER A 121 1.26 10.84 18.50
N LEU A 122 1.19 9.93 17.53
CA LEU A 122 0.97 10.25 16.11
C LEU A 122 0.05 9.21 15.47
N THR A 123 -0.86 9.66 14.61
CA THR A 123 -1.94 8.82 14.06
C THR A 123 -2.29 9.26 12.64
N VAL A 124 -2.55 8.29 11.75
CA VAL A 124 -3.16 8.53 10.43
C VAL A 124 -4.66 8.71 10.61
N GLU A 125 -5.19 9.87 10.21
CA GLU A 125 -6.62 10.17 10.25
C GLU A 125 -7.38 9.59 9.04
N SER A 126 -8.72 9.58 9.14
CA SER A 126 -9.60 9.12 8.04
C SER A 126 -9.47 9.94 6.74
N ASP A 127 -9.00 11.19 6.82
CA ASP A 127 -8.70 12.04 5.66
C ASP A 127 -7.28 11.84 5.10
N ARG A 128 -6.50 10.92 5.70
CA ARG A 128 -5.09 10.60 5.41
C ARG A 128 -4.09 11.68 5.85
N SER A 129 -4.50 12.62 6.68
CA SER A 129 -3.58 13.51 7.39
C SER A 129 -2.88 12.78 8.54
N CYS A 130 -1.77 13.36 9.02
CA CYS A 130 -1.06 12.89 10.20
C CYS A 130 -1.38 13.82 11.37
N THR A 131 -2.22 13.38 12.30
CA THR A 131 -2.41 14.08 13.57
C THR A 131 -1.19 13.85 14.45
N VAL A 132 -0.62 14.94 14.97
CA VAL A 132 0.53 14.92 15.88
C VAL A 132 0.09 15.49 17.22
N ARG A 133 0.08 14.66 18.26
CA ARG A 133 -0.19 15.10 19.64
C ARG A 133 1.15 15.31 20.34
N ALA A 134 1.51 16.57 20.61
CA ALA A 134 2.70 16.88 21.39
C ALA A 134 2.61 16.28 22.82
N GLY A 135 3.75 15.82 23.33
CA GLY A 135 3.87 15.30 24.70
C GLY A 135 3.80 16.39 25.76
N THR A 136 3.51 16.02 27.00
CA THR A 136 3.22 17.00 28.07
C THR A 136 4.45 17.69 28.66
N SER A 137 5.67 17.16 28.46
CA SER A 137 6.91 17.85 28.83
C SER A 137 8.17 17.23 28.21
N GLY A 138 9.27 17.98 28.24
CA GLY A 138 10.64 17.51 27.98
C GLY A 138 11.08 17.49 26.51
N GLY A 139 10.14 17.39 25.57
CA GLY A 139 10.43 17.38 24.13
C GLY A 139 11.40 16.27 23.71
N ILE A 140 12.11 16.52 22.62
CA ILE A 140 13.09 15.64 21.99
C ILE A 140 14.47 16.29 22.13
N VAL A 141 15.49 15.48 22.41
CA VAL A 141 16.90 15.90 22.34
C VAL A 141 17.69 14.88 21.52
N ILE A 142 18.24 15.32 20.40
CA ILE A 142 19.21 14.57 19.58
C ILE A 142 20.59 15.19 19.82
N ALA A 143 21.45 14.51 20.58
CA ALA A 143 22.80 14.96 20.88
C ALA A 143 23.78 14.44 19.83
N LEU A 144 24.15 15.29 18.86
CA LEU A 144 25.09 14.93 17.78
C LEU A 144 26.53 14.85 18.28
N THR A 145 26.88 15.75 19.20
CA THR A 145 28.14 15.75 19.95
C THR A 145 27.85 16.25 21.38
N PRO A 146 28.83 16.25 22.30
CA PRO A 146 28.65 16.91 23.60
C PRO A 146 28.27 18.40 23.49
N LEU A 147 28.69 19.05 22.39
CA LEU A 147 28.55 20.49 22.14
C LEU A 147 27.36 20.86 21.23
N VAL A 148 26.90 19.96 20.36
CA VAL A 148 25.82 20.20 19.39
C VAL A 148 24.64 19.29 19.64
N LYS A 149 23.45 19.88 19.82
CA LYS A 149 22.21 19.17 20.15
C LYS A 149 21.04 19.78 19.40
N ILE A 150 20.29 18.97 18.67
CA ILE A 150 18.99 19.37 18.11
C ILE A 150 17.94 19.18 19.21
N ARG A 151 17.06 20.16 19.40
CA ARG A 151 15.81 20.00 20.16
C ARG A 151 14.63 20.21 19.25
N ALA A 152 13.49 19.59 19.58
CA ALA A 152 12.19 19.80 18.96
C ALA A 152 11.09 19.26 19.89
N ASP A 153 9.84 19.65 19.69
CA ASP A 153 8.69 19.00 20.35
C ASP A 153 8.15 17.83 19.51
N ALA A 154 8.23 17.93 18.18
CA ALA A 154 7.95 16.85 17.24
C ALA A 154 8.75 17.01 15.93
N ILE A 155 9.26 15.90 15.40
CA ILE A 155 9.89 15.78 14.08
C ILE A 155 9.12 14.71 13.32
N VAL A 156 8.37 15.09 12.29
CA VAL A 156 7.36 14.24 11.65
C VAL A 156 7.48 14.29 10.13
N ALA A 157 7.40 13.13 9.49
CA ALA A 157 7.22 12.99 8.05
C ALA A 157 5.86 12.37 7.75
N SER A 158 5.27 12.83 6.66
CA SER A 158 3.97 12.40 6.16
C SER A 158 4.05 12.16 4.66
N CYS A 159 3.38 11.12 4.17
CA CYS A 159 3.09 10.97 2.76
C CYS A 159 1.69 10.43 2.49
N THR A 160 1.21 10.69 1.28
CA THR A 160 0.01 10.09 0.70
C THR A 160 0.28 9.74 -0.78
N ALA A 161 -0.31 8.64 -1.24
CA ALA A 161 -0.38 8.28 -2.64
C ALA A 161 -1.81 7.84 -3.00
N THR A 162 -2.24 8.08 -4.23
CA THR A 162 -3.56 7.71 -4.74
C THR A 162 -3.47 6.97 -6.08
N SER A 163 -4.51 6.21 -6.41
CA SER A 163 -4.56 5.33 -7.58
C SER A 163 -4.48 6.08 -8.91
N ASP A 164 -4.86 7.36 -8.93
CA ASP A 164 -4.65 8.28 -10.06
C ASP A 164 -3.18 8.74 -10.24
N GLY A 165 -2.25 8.17 -9.47
CA GLY A 165 -0.83 8.47 -9.52
C GLY A 165 -0.42 9.78 -8.84
N ARG A 166 -1.36 10.52 -8.23
CA ARG A 166 -0.99 11.69 -7.41
C ARG A 166 -0.29 11.23 -6.13
N THR A 167 0.70 12.00 -5.75
CA THR A 167 1.48 11.80 -4.52
C THR A 167 1.69 13.12 -3.81
N SER A 168 1.74 13.11 -2.49
CA SER A 168 2.24 14.23 -1.71
C SER A 168 3.07 13.74 -0.54
N ALA A 169 4.07 14.51 -0.14
CA ALA A 169 4.78 14.29 1.10
C ALA A 169 5.16 15.62 1.74
N ARG A 170 5.28 15.65 3.07
CA ARG A 170 5.62 16.85 3.86
C ARG A 170 6.37 16.46 5.13
N ALA A 171 7.33 17.28 5.53
CA ALA A 171 7.92 17.26 6.85
C ALA A 171 7.35 18.37 7.73
N GLN A 172 7.29 18.14 9.04
CA GLN A 172 6.98 19.13 10.06
C GLN A 172 7.98 19.05 11.22
N LEU A 173 8.39 20.21 11.71
CA LEU A 173 9.43 20.40 12.72
C LEU A 173 8.91 21.35 13.81
N LEU A 174 8.17 20.83 14.78
CA LEU A 174 7.54 21.64 15.83
C LEU A 174 8.61 22.12 16.82
N ASN A 175 8.77 23.44 16.95
CA ASN A 175 9.73 24.13 17.84
C ASN A 175 11.16 23.57 17.73
N ALA A 176 11.59 23.24 16.51
CA ALA A 176 12.87 22.60 16.28
C ALA A 176 14.01 23.63 16.15
N ALA A 177 15.10 23.43 16.89
CA ALA A 177 16.27 24.30 16.85
C ALA A 177 17.57 23.53 17.11
N VAL A 178 18.66 23.97 16.48
CA VAL A 178 20.01 23.42 16.65
C VAL A 178 20.76 24.27 17.66
N TYR A 179 21.07 23.70 18.82
CA TYR A 179 21.86 24.34 19.88
C TYR A 179 23.34 23.97 19.73
N THR A 180 24.21 24.98 19.78
CA THR A 180 25.67 24.81 19.73
C THR A 180 26.30 25.55 20.91
N THR A 181 26.99 24.81 21.78
CA THR A 181 27.69 25.37 22.94
C THR A 181 29.20 25.41 22.68
N VAL A 182 29.80 26.59 22.80
CA VAL A 182 31.26 26.80 22.68
C VAL A 182 31.74 27.55 23.92
N GLY A 183 32.53 26.89 24.75
CA GLY A 183 32.89 27.40 26.08
C GLY A 183 31.64 27.58 26.95
N LEU A 184 31.38 28.82 27.37
CA LEU A 184 30.19 29.19 28.15
C LEU A 184 29.04 29.77 27.30
N VAL A 185 29.26 29.99 26.00
CA VAL A 185 28.25 30.57 25.10
C VAL A 185 27.45 29.47 24.43
N THR A 186 26.12 29.51 24.52
CA THR A 186 25.24 28.65 23.72
C THR A 186 24.49 29.50 22.70
N THR A 187 24.74 29.25 21.42
CA THR A 187 23.94 29.79 20.32
C THR A 187 22.87 28.78 19.90
N HIS A 188 21.83 29.26 19.22
CA HIS A 188 20.85 28.39 18.56
C HIS A 188 20.52 28.91 17.16
N VAL A 189 20.10 28.00 16.30
CA VAL A 189 19.54 28.28 14.97
C VAL A 189 18.21 27.56 14.88
N ASP A 190 17.13 28.31 14.76
CA ASP A 190 15.78 27.76 14.58
C ASP A 190 15.63 27.12 13.20
N LEU A 191 14.94 25.99 13.14
CA LEU A 191 14.60 25.29 11.91
C LEU A 191 13.18 25.66 11.48
N ALA A 192 12.97 25.88 10.18
CA ALA A 192 11.65 26.22 9.66
C ALA A 192 10.65 25.09 9.95
N ALA A 193 9.51 25.42 10.57
CA ALA A 193 8.54 24.43 11.05
C ALA A 193 7.89 23.57 9.93
N ALA A 194 7.90 24.08 8.70
CA ALA A 194 7.57 23.34 7.48
C ALA A 194 8.63 23.67 6.41
N PRO A 195 9.78 22.98 6.37
CA PRO A 195 10.90 23.34 5.51
C PRO A 195 10.61 22.95 4.05
N GLY A 196 11.17 23.72 3.11
CA GLY A 196 11.08 23.43 1.68
C GLY A 196 11.74 22.10 1.32
N VAL A 197 11.31 21.47 0.23
CA VAL A 197 11.85 20.18 -0.21
C VAL A 197 13.36 20.26 -0.41
N GLY A 198 14.12 19.38 0.25
CA GLY A 198 15.58 19.32 0.17
C GLY A 198 16.31 20.52 0.79
N THR A 199 15.67 21.26 1.70
CA THR A 199 16.34 22.34 2.46
C THR A 199 17.50 21.76 3.25
N SER A 200 18.67 22.41 3.25
CA SER A 200 19.81 22.00 4.08
C SER A 200 20.24 23.08 5.04
N VAL A 201 20.73 22.66 6.22
CA VAL A 201 21.26 23.54 7.26
C VAL A 201 22.64 23.01 7.66
N SER A 202 23.68 23.83 7.47
CA SER A 202 25.05 23.49 7.87
C SER A 202 25.29 23.88 9.33
N VAL A 203 25.80 22.95 10.13
CA VAL A 203 26.26 23.19 11.50
C VAL A 203 27.79 23.24 11.46
N PRO A 204 28.41 24.43 11.59
CA PRO A 204 29.83 24.62 11.31
C PRO A 204 30.74 23.61 12.02
N ALA A 205 31.64 23.00 11.24
CA ALA A 205 32.61 21.98 11.67
C ALA A 205 32.04 20.71 12.33
N VAL A 206 30.70 20.49 12.34
CA VAL A 206 30.08 19.32 12.99
C VAL A 206 29.22 18.48 12.04
N ALA A 207 28.22 19.06 11.39
CA ALA A 207 27.23 18.28 10.64
C ALA A 207 26.57 19.07 9.50
N THR A 208 26.02 18.35 8.52
CA THR A 208 25.00 18.87 7.61
C THR A 208 23.67 18.21 7.96
N LEU A 209 22.63 19.03 8.10
CA LEU A 209 21.25 18.59 8.27
C LEU A 209 20.53 18.71 6.92
N GLY A 210 19.88 17.64 6.47
CA GLY A 210 18.90 17.69 5.38
C GLY A 210 17.49 17.68 5.96
N LEU A 211 16.63 18.58 5.50
CA LEU A 211 15.26 18.74 5.98
C LEU A 211 14.29 18.50 4.82
N ASN A 212 13.20 17.77 5.07
CA ASN A 212 12.18 17.44 4.06
C ASN A 212 12.81 16.87 2.77
N ALA A 213 13.70 15.89 2.91
CA ALA A 213 14.36 15.26 1.76
C ALA A 213 13.37 14.33 1.07
N GLN A 214 12.84 14.74 -0.09
CA GLN A 214 11.85 13.96 -0.84
C GLN A 214 12.46 13.31 -2.07
N THR A 215 12.00 12.09 -2.38
CA THR A 215 12.35 11.36 -3.61
C THR A 215 11.11 10.67 -4.18
N GLN A 216 11.15 10.31 -5.46
CA GLN A 216 10.17 9.39 -6.08
C GLN A 216 10.82 8.00 -6.23
N PRO A 217 10.71 7.11 -5.24
CA PRO A 217 11.29 5.78 -5.34
C PRO A 217 10.44 4.87 -6.25
N LYS A 218 11.09 4.06 -7.07
CA LYS A 218 10.50 2.86 -7.69
C LYS A 218 9.24 3.04 -8.58
N GLY A 219 9.04 4.22 -9.19
CA GLY A 219 8.12 4.38 -10.34
C GLY A 219 7.02 5.43 -10.17
N PRO A 220 6.08 5.51 -11.14
CA PRO A 220 4.95 6.45 -11.06
C PRO A 220 4.00 6.09 -9.90
N GLY A 221 3.33 7.10 -9.34
CA GLY A 221 2.41 6.92 -8.21
C GLY A 221 3.10 6.57 -6.88
N SER A 222 4.37 6.95 -6.72
CA SER A 222 5.21 6.63 -5.56
C SER A 222 6.03 7.83 -5.07
N ILE A 223 6.12 8.01 -3.75
CA ILE A 223 6.90 9.07 -3.10
C ILE A 223 7.49 8.58 -1.76
N ALA A 224 8.69 9.06 -1.42
CA ALA A 224 9.28 8.93 -0.09
C ALA A 224 9.74 10.29 0.43
N ALA A 225 9.75 10.44 1.75
CA ALA A 225 10.26 11.63 2.41
C ALA A 225 10.89 11.31 3.76
N ASP A 226 12.02 11.97 4.04
CA ASP A 226 12.66 12.02 5.36
C ASP A 226 12.45 13.41 5.98
N ALA A 227 12.00 13.51 7.23
CA ALA A 227 11.80 14.81 7.88
C ALA A 227 13.12 15.51 8.19
N LEU A 228 14.05 14.75 8.78
CA LEU A 228 15.39 15.19 9.15
C LEU A 228 16.39 14.07 8.85
N THR A 229 17.37 14.35 8.01
CA THR A 229 18.61 13.58 7.89
C THR A 229 19.77 14.35 8.51
N VAL A 230 20.69 13.64 9.15
CA VAL A 230 21.88 14.20 9.79
C VAL A 230 23.09 13.43 9.29
N SER A 231 24.04 14.13 8.71
CA SER A 231 25.34 13.58 8.31
C SER A 231 26.44 14.33 9.06
N LEU A 232 27.21 13.64 9.90
CA LEU A 232 28.38 14.26 10.55
C LEU A 232 29.48 14.51 9.50
N LEU A 233 30.14 15.67 9.57
CA LEU A 233 31.21 16.03 8.63
C LEU A 233 32.47 15.15 8.78
N SER A 234 32.58 14.41 9.89
CA SER A 234 33.56 13.35 10.11
C SER A 234 33.30 12.07 9.30
N GLY A 235 32.12 11.91 8.70
CA GLY A 235 31.65 10.66 8.08
C GLY A 235 31.39 9.51 9.06
N THR A 236 31.53 9.74 10.38
CA THR A 236 31.48 8.66 11.39
C THR A 236 30.08 8.24 11.80
N ALA A 237 29.05 9.06 11.53
CA ALA A 237 27.66 8.68 11.75
C ALA A 237 26.69 9.41 10.81
N GLN A 238 25.60 8.72 10.49
CA GLN A 238 24.44 9.25 9.79
C GLN A 238 23.16 8.83 10.55
N ALA A 239 22.19 9.73 10.68
CA ALA A 239 20.88 9.41 11.25
C ALA A 239 19.76 9.96 10.36
N THR A 240 18.66 9.21 10.25
CA THR A 240 17.43 9.65 9.59
C THR A 240 16.29 9.56 10.61
N VAL A 241 15.55 10.65 10.80
CA VAL A 241 14.40 10.74 11.69
C VAL A 241 13.15 10.98 10.86
N ALA A 242 12.13 10.16 11.13
CA ALA A 242 10.87 10.07 10.39
C ALA A 242 11.08 9.90 8.87
N SER A 243 11.21 8.64 8.44
CA SER A 243 11.21 8.23 7.04
C SER A 243 9.86 7.60 6.69
N VAL A 244 9.27 8.01 5.57
CA VAL A 244 8.01 7.45 5.05
C VAL A 244 8.14 7.12 3.57
N THR A 245 7.36 6.15 3.10
CA THR A 245 7.20 5.83 1.67
C THR A 245 5.75 5.45 1.39
N CYS A 246 5.14 6.04 0.37
CA CYS A 246 3.78 5.79 -0.06
C CYS A 246 3.78 5.46 -1.55
N GLY A 247 3.13 4.36 -1.91
CA GLY A 247 3.18 3.79 -3.24
C GLY A 247 4.34 2.82 -3.45
N PRO A 248 4.49 2.27 -4.68
CA PRO A 248 3.63 2.53 -5.83
C PRO A 248 2.21 1.98 -5.62
N ASN A 249 1.22 2.80 -5.95
CA ASN A 249 -0.18 2.37 -6.01
C ASN A 249 -0.58 2.23 -7.48
N ALA A 250 -1.24 1.13 -7.85
CA ALA A 250 -1.65 0.88 -9.23
C ALA A 250 -3.17 0.85 -9.35
N LEU A 251 -3.75 1.81 -10.09
CA LEU A 251 -5.09 1.64 -10.63
C LEU A 251 -5.05 0.54 -11.69
N VAL A 252 -5.78 -0.55 -11.47
CA VAL A 252 -5.92 -1.57 -12.50
C VAL A 252 -7.19 -1.28 -13.28
N LEU A 253 -7.04 -0.63 -14.44
CA LEU A 253 -8.18 -0.45 -15.35
C LEU A 253 -8.77 -1.83 -15.68
N PRO A 254 -10.10 -2.02 -15.59
CA PRO A 254 -10.73 -3.30 -15.87
C PRO A 254 -10.50 -3.68 -17.33
N THR A 255 -9.56 -4.59 -17.57
CA THR A 255 -9.33 -5.15 -18.89
C THR A 255 -10.60 -5.88 -19.32
N PRO A 256 -11.16 -5.60 -20.51
CA PRO A 256 -12.39 -6.24 -20.93
C PRO A 256 -12.17 -7.75 -21.02
N ALA A 257 -12.99 -8.52 -20.31
CA ALA A 257 -12.89 -9.98 -20.19
C ALA A 257 -12.94 -10.75 -21.53
N LEU A 258 -13.26 -10.06 -22.62
CA LEU A 258 -13.26 -10.57 -23.98
C LEU A 258 -11.98 -10.09 -24.70
N PRO A 259 -10.97 -10.96 -24.92
CA PRO A 259 -9.89 -10.63 -25.83
C PRO A 259 -10.46 -10.41 -27.23
N VAL A 260 -10.36 -9.18 -27.74
CA VAL A 260 -10.96 -8.72 -28.99
C VAL A 260 -10.74 -9.67 -30.19
N PRO A 261 -9.58 -10.33 -30.38
CA PRO A 261 -9.41 -11.33 -31.45
C PRO A 261 -10.40 -12.50 -31.41
N GLY A 262 -10.90 -12.90 -30.23
CA GLY A 262 -11.80 -14.06 -30.08
C GLY A 262 -13.17 -13.88 -30.72
N LEU A 263 -13.66 -12.64 -30.82
CA LEU A 263 -14.96 -12.33 -31.43
C LEU A 263 -15.04 -12.71 -32.92
N LEU A 264 -13.92 -12.61 -33.64
CA LEU A 264 -13.83 -12.96 -35.06
C LEU A 264 -13.99 -14.48 -35.31
N PHE A 265 -13.61 -15.32 -34.33
CA PHE A 265 -13.70 -16.78 -34.44
C PHE A 265 -15.02 -17.35 -33.88
N ALA A 266 -15.68 -16.64 -32.96
CA ALA A 266 -16.97 -17.07 -32.39
C ALA A 266 -18.14 -16.96 -33.39
N ALA A 267 -18.18 -15.88 -34.18
CA ALA A 267 -19.25 -15.61 -35.15
C ALA A 267 -19.51 -16.75 -36.18
N PRO A 268 -18.49 -17.29 -36.90
CA PRO A 268 -18.72 -18.37 -37.86
C PRO A 268 -19.19 -19.69 -37.20
N LEU A 269 -18.74 -19.99 -35.97
CA LEU A 269 -19.16 -21.19 -35.25
C LEU A 269 -20.65 -21.13 -34.87
N LEU A 270 -21.13 -19.96 -34.42
CA LEU A 270 -22.56 -19.75 -34.14
C LEU A 270 -23.41 -19.82 -35.42
N ALA A 271 -22.92 -19.29 -36.54
CA ALA A 271 -23.62 -19.37 -37.83
C ALA A 271 -23.77 -20.83 -38.31
N VAL A 272 -22.71 -21.64 -38.22
CA VAL A 272 -22.74 -23.07 -38.58
C VAL A 272 -23.69 -23.85 -37.65
N ALA A 273 -23.64 -23.60 -36.34
CA ALA A 273 -24.54 -24.23 -35.37
C ALA A 273 -26.02 -23.90 -35.66
N GLY A 274 -26.34 -22.63 -35.91
CA GLY A 274 -27.68 -22.19 -36.28
C GLY A 274 -28.20 -22.81 -37.58
N TRP A 275 -27.35 -22.89 -38.61
CA TRP A 275 -27.69 -23.49 -39.89
C TRP A 275 -27.95 -25.01 -39.79
N LEU A 276 -27.14 -25.73 -39.01
CA LEU A 276 -27.35 -27.15 -38.74
C LEU A 276 -28.65 -27.40 -37.94
N GLY A 277 -28.94 -26.56 -36.95
CA GLY A 277 -30.20 -26.58 -36.20
C GLY A 277 -31.42 -26.37 -37.11
N ALA A 278 -31.39 -25.32 -37.94
CA ALA A 278 -32.46 -25.00 -38.88
C ALA A 278 -32.68 -26.11 -39.93
N ARG A 279 -31.60 -26.72 -40.47
CA ARG A 279 -31.69 -27.88 -41.36
C ARG A 279 -32.31 -29.10 -40.68
N ARG A 280 -31.99 -29.36 -39.42
CA ARG A 280 -32.57 -30.49 -38.66
C ARG A 280 -34.06 -30.28 -38.39
N TRP A 281 -34.46 -29.06 -38.01
CA TRP A 281 -35.87 -28.73 -37.72
C TRP A 281 -36.77 -28.84 -38.97
N ARG A 282 -36.31 -28.34 -40.14
CA ARG A 282 -37.07 -28.48 -41.39
C ARG A 282 -37.32 -29.95 -41.77
N ARG A 283 -36.34 -30.84 -41.56
CA ARG A 283 -36.50 -32.29 -41.79
C ARG A 283 -37.54 -32.92 -40.86
N THR A 284 -37.59 -32.52 -39.59
CA THR A 284 -38.57 -33.07 -38.63
C THR A 284 -40.00 -32.59 -38.90
N VAL A 285 -40.20 -31.39 -39.44
CA VAL A 285 -41.55 -30.89 -39.80
C VAL A 285 -42.05 -31.49 -41.12
N ALA A 286 -41.16 -31.71 -42.10
CA ALA A 286 -41.52 -32.37 -43.35
C ALA A 286 -41.85 -33.86 -43.19
N GLY A 287 -41.33 -34.53 -42.16
CA GLY A 287 -41.56 -35.95 -41.88
C GLY A 287 -42.87 -36.29 -41.17
N THR A 288 -43.76 -35.31 -40.95
CA THR A 288 -45.07 -35.48 -40.28
C THR A 288 -46.26 -35.20 -41.21
N ALA A 289 -46.06 -35.33 -42.52
CA ALA A 289 -47.06 -35.05 -43.56
C ALA A 289 -47.30 -36.27 -44.48
N THR A 290 -47.55 -37.43 -43.86
CA THR A 290 -48.04 -38.68 -44.48
C THR A 290 -48.93 -39.41 -43.48
#